data_AF-A0AAE1UMG6-F1
#
_entry.id   AF-A0AAE1UMG6-F1
#
_cell.length_a   1.000
_cell.length_b   1.000
_cell.length_c   1.000
_cell.angle_alpha   90.00
_cell.angle_beta   90.00
_cell.angle_gamma   90.00
#
_symmetry.space_group_name_H-M   'P 1'
#
loop_
_entity.id
_entity.type
_entity.pdbx_description
1 polymer ?
#
loop_
_entity_poly.entity_id
_entity_poly.type
_entity_poly.pdbx_seq_one_letter_code
_entity_poly.pdbx_strand_id
1 'polypeptide(L)'
;MERTAPLSQTQRMALLNLIKERDSIVNDKSTAPGIIEAKKRMWEEINLKFNSLYPDQQPRSTNQLKRSYDHVKRKVKDEDREFKKKIKVTGGGCPPTPPKPTEEIALAASMMTVDLAMGNNVFETFTLEPVHNIEHYL
;
A
#
# COMPACT_ATOMS: atom_id res chain seq x y z
N MET A 1 -2.99 12.15 28.24
CA MET A 1 -3.01 11.19 27.10
C MET A 1 -1.56 10.97 26.67
N GLU A 2 -0.99 9.80 26.96
CA GLU A 2 0.36 9.46 26.48
C GLU A 2 0.38 9.40 24.95
N ARG A 3 1.35 10.08 24.34
CA ARG A 3 1.58 10.02 22.90
C ARG A 3 2.26 8.69 22.60
N THR A 4 1.53 7.75 22.02
CA THR A 4 2.14 6.50 21.56
C THR A 4 3.11 6.79 20.43
N ALA A 5 4.34 6.26 20.52
CA ALA A 5 5.38 6.47 19.53
C ALA A 5 4.92 6.07 18.10
N PRO A 6 5.46 6.66 17.03
CA PRO A 6 5.24 6.17 15.67
C PRO A 6 5.61 4.69 15.53
N LEU A 7 4.97 3.96 14.62
CA LEU A 7 5.38 2.58 14.30
C LEU A 7 6.75 2.58 13.63
N SER A 8 7.62 1.64 14.00
CA SER A 8 8.90 1.42 13.32
C SER A 8 8.70 0.92 11.89
N GLN A 9 9.77 0.92 11.08
CA GLN A 9 9.70 0.42 9.70
C GLN A 9 9.26 -1.05 9.64
N THR A 10 9.88 -1.90 10.45
CA THR A 10 9.53 -3.32 10.54
C THR A 10 8.06 -3.54 10.93
N GLN A 11 7.54 -2.71 11.84
CA GLN A 11 6.14 -2.76 12.25
C GLN A 11 5.19 -2.34 11.14
N ARG A 12 5.53 -1.28 10.39
CA ARG A 12 4.72 -0.87 9.24
C ARG A 12 4.74 -1.96 8.16
N MET A 13 5.88 -2.59 7.90
CA MET A 13 5.97 -3.74 6.98
C MET A 13 5.09 -4.91 7.43
N ALA A 14 5.13 -5.29 8.71
CA ALA A 14 4.27 -6.33 9.26
C ALA A 14 2.78 -5.98 9.10
N LEU A 15 2.40 -4.73 9.39
CA LEU A 15 1.04 -4.23 9.18
C LEU A 15 0.62 -4.31 7.71
N LEU A 16 1.49 -3.89 6.78
CA LEU A 16 1.21 -3.95 5.33
C LEU A 16 1.02 -5.39 4.85
N ASN A 17 1.80 -6.34 5.35
CA ASN A 17 1.63 -7.76 5.01
C ASN A 17 0.28 -8.30 5.51
N LEU A 18 -0.11 -7.97 6.75
CA LEU A 18 -1.41 -8.38 7.30
C LEU A 18 -2.60 -7.80 6.51
N ILE A 19 -2.46 -6.58 6.00
CA ILE A 19 -3.45 -5.93 5.14
C ILE A 19 -3.48 -6.58 3.76
N LYS A 20 -2.31 -6.87 3.18
CA LYS A 20 -2.19 -7.50 1.85
C LYS A 20 -2.91 -8.84 1.77
N GLU A 21 -2.85 -9.66 2.83
CA GLU A 21 -3.62 -10.92 2.91
C GLU A 21 -5.14 -10.73 2.82
N ARG A 22 -5.64 -9.52 3.13
CA ARG A 22 -7.08 -9.17 3.23
C ARG A 22 -7.43 -7.98 2.35
N ASP A 23 -6.62 -7.71 1.34
CA ASP A 23 -6.66 -6.49 0.52
C ASP A 23 -8.04 -6.27 -0.11
N SER A 24 -8.62 -7.36 -0.63
CA SER A 24 -9.91 -7.36 -1.32
C SER A 24 -11.08 -6.79 -0.50
N ILE A 25 -11.04 -6.94 0.83
CA ILE A 25 -12.09 -6.43 1.73
C ILE A 25 -11.69 -5.09 2.32
N VAL A 26 -10.43 -4.94 2.75
CA VAL A 26 -9.93 -3.75 3.43
C VAL A 26 -9.93 -2.53 2.50
N ASN A 27 -9.54 -2.73 1.24
CA ASN A 27 -9.45 -1.67 0.23
C ASN A 27 -10.64 -1.63 -0.74
N ASP A 28 -11.70 -2.42 -0.47
CA ASP A 28 -12.97 -2.30 -1.18
C ASP A 28 -13.50 -0.85 -1.06
N LYS A 29 -14.05 -0.29 -2.13
CA LYS A 29 -14.65 1.06 -2.15
C LYS A 29 -16.16 1.06 -1.92
N SER A 30 -16.78 -0.11 -1.88
CA SER A 30 -18.20 -0.29 -1.62
C SER A 30 -18.58 0.25 -0.23
N THR A 31 -19.72 0.93 -0.22
CA THR A 31 -20.40 1.49 0.96
C THR A 31 -21.58 0.64 1.39
N ALA A 32 -21.74 -0.57 0.83
CA ALA A 32 -22.78 -1.50 1.25
C ALA A 32 -22.63 -1.81 2.75
N PRO A 33 -23.72 -1.84 3.54
CA PRO A 33 -23.66 -2.08 4.99
C PRO A 33 -22.87 -3.34 5.36
N GLY A 34 -23.08 -4.45 4.64
CA GLY A 34 -22.34 -5.69 4.87
C GLY A 34 -20.82 -5.57 4.63
N ILE A 35 -20.40 -4.74 3.68
CA ILE A 35 -18.97 -4.47 3.42
C ILE A 35 -18.39 -3.57 4.52
N ILE A 36 -19.16 -2.60 5.04
CA ILE A 36 -18.71 -1.75 6.15
C ILE A 36 -18.47 -2.61 7.40
N GLU A 37 -19.38 -3.51 7.73
CA GLU A 37 -19.24 -4.44 8.85
C GLU A 37 -18.08 -5.42 8.64
N ALA A 38 -17.94 -5.98 7.43
CA ALA A 38 -16.83 -6.85 7.08
C ALA A 38 -15.48 -6.14 7.25
N LYS A 39 -15.35 -4.88 6.76
CA LYS A 39 -14.15 -4.05 6.98
C LYS A 39 -13.86 -3.84 8.45
N LYS A 40 -14.88 -3.52 9.25
CA LYS A 40 -14.72 -3.32 10.70
C LYS A 40 -14.13 -4.58 11.34
N ARG A 41 -14.72 -5.75 11.06
CA ARG A 41 -14.25 -7.04 11.56
C ARG A 41 -12.83 -7.36 11.09
N MET A 42 -12.52 -7.15 9.82
CA MET A 42 -11.17 -7.38 9.28
C MET A 42 -10.13 -6.50 9.98
N TRP A 43 -10.47 -5.24 10.26
CA TRP A 43 -9.58 -4.35 11.00
C TRP A 43 -9.40 -4.75 12.48
N GLU A 44 -10.42 -5.34 13.11
CA GLU A 44 -10.31 -5.92 14.45
C GLU A 44 -9.40 -7.15 14.46
N GLU A 45 -9.53 -8.03 13.47
CA GLU A 45 -8.66 -9.21 13.30
C GLU A 45 -7.21 -8.82 13.03
N ILE A 46 -6.98 -7.82 12.16
CA ILE A 46 -5.64 -7.25 11.92
C ILE A 46 -5.06 -6.69 13.21
N ASN A 47 -5.86 -5.97 14.00
CA ASN A 47 -5.40 -5.39 15.25
C ASN A 47 -4.97 -6.49 16.26
N LEU A 48 -5.80 -7.53 16.40
CA LEU A 48 -5.49 -8.66 17.27
C LEU A 48 -4.18 -9.32 16.84
N LYS A 49 -4.06 -9.69 15.56
CA LYS A 49 -2.83 -10.31 15.01
C LYS A 49 -1.62 -9.43 15.20
N PHE A 50 -1.73 -8.14 14.89
CA PHE A 50 -0.63 -7.20 15.01
C PHE A 50 -0.15 -7.08 16.47
N ASN A 51 -1.07 -6.94 17.42
CA ASN A 51 -0.69 -6.86 18.84
C ASN A 51 -0.10 -8.19 19.35
N SER A 52 -0.57 -9.33 18.86
CA SER A 52 0.03 -10.64 19.18
C SER A 52 1.45 -10.82 18.65
N LEU A 53 1.82 -10.14 17.54
CA LEU A 53 3.20 -10.17 17.03
C LEU A 53 4.17 -9.35 17.90
N TYR A 54 3.67 -8.42 18.71
CA TYR A 54 4.47 -7.52 19.54
C TYR A 54 3.95 -7.49 21.00
N PRO A 55 3.98 -8.63 21.71
CA PRO A 55 3.41 -8.74 23.06
C PRO A 55 4.12 -7.85 24.10
N ASP A 56 5.41 -7.55 23.89
CA ASP A 56 6.23 -6.74 24.79
C ASP A 56 6.00 -5.23 24.63
N GLN A 57 5.10 -4.82 23.73
CA GLN A 57 4.81 -3.41 23.45
C GLN A 57 3.41 -3.01 23.89
N GLN A 58 3.23 -1.71 24.11
CA GLN A 58 1.91 -1.14 24.36
C GLN A 58 0.95 -1.47 23.20
N PRO A 59 -0.19 -2.11 23.48
CA PRO A 59 -1.15 -2.50 22.46
C PRO A 59 -1.60 -1.30 21.64
N ARG A 60 -1.68 -1.49 20.32
CA ARG A 60 -2.19 -0.46 19.42
C ARG A 60 -3.69 -0.57 19.30
N SER A 61 -4.34 0.58 19.15
CA SER A 61 -5.74 0.62 18.76
C SER A 61 -5.87 0.49 17.25
N THR A 62 -6.99 -0.08 16.80
CA THR A 62 -7.34 -0.16 15.37
C THR A 62 -7.24 1.18 14.65
N ASN A 63 -7.60 2.27 15.33
CA ASN A 63 -7.51 3.63 14.77
C ASN A 63 -6.06 4.06 14.54
N GLN A 64 -5.12 3.67 15.40
CA GLN A 64 -3.70 3.96 15.20
C GLN A 64 -3.14 3.19 14.00
N LEU A 65 -3.52 1.92 13.84
CA LEU A 65 -3.11 1.10 12.70
C LEU A 65 -3.65 1.67 11.38
N LYS A 66 -4.94 2.03 11.33
CA LYS A 66 -5.56 2.71 10.18
C LYS A 66 -4.83 3.99 9.81
N ARG A 67 -4.56 4.87 10.78
CA ARG A 67 -3.81 6.13 10.54
C ARG A 67 -2.42 5.88 10.00
N SER A 68 -1.73 4.84 10.50
CA SER A 68 -0.41 4.46 10.00
C SER A 68 -0.49 3.98 8.56
N TYR A 69 -1.47 3.14 8.23
CA TYR A 69 -1.70 2.71 6.85
C TYR A 69 -2.01 3.88 5.92
N ASP A 70 -2.90 4.79 6.32
CA ASP A 70 -3.21 6.00 5.56
C ASP A 70 -2.00 6.93 5.39
N HIS A 71 -1.08 6.94 6.35
CA HIS A 71 0.18 7.66 6.21
C HIS A 71 1.08 7.05 5.13
N VAL A 72 1.21 5.72 5.10
CA VAL A 72 1.98 5.02 4.05
C VAL A 72 1.33 5.25 2.68
N LYS A 73 0.00 5.13 2.57
CA LYS A 73 -0.72 5.41 1.32
C LYS A 73 -0.50 6.84 0.81
N ARG A 74 -0.46 7.82 1.72
CA ARG A 74 -0.16 9.22 1.36
C ARG A 74 1.26 9.37 0.82
N LYS A 75 2.26 8.75 1.46
CA LYS A 75 3.64 8.75 0.95
C LYS A 75 3.73 8.20 -0.47
N VAL A 76 3.05 7.08 -0.75
CA VAL A 76 2.99 6.50 -2.11
C VAL A 76 2.44 7.53 -3.11
N LYS A 77 1.33 8.20 -2.78
CA LYS A 77 0.72 9.22 -3.66
C LYS A 77 1.62 10.45 -3.84
N ASP A 78 2.33 10.86 -2.79
CA ASP A 78 3.24 12.00 -2.84
C ASP A 78 4.44 11.71 -3.74
N GLU A 79 5.04 10.52 -3.64
CA GLU A 79 6.15 10.09 -4.51
C GLU A 79 5.71 9.95 -5.96
N ASP A 80 4.54 9.36 -6.22
CA ASP A 80 3.95 9.29 -7.57
C ASP A 80 3.71 10.68 -8.15
N ARG A 81 3.15 11.60 -7.37
CA ARG A 81 2.91 12.99 -7.78
C ARG A 81 4.22 13.73 -8.05
N GLU A 82 5.24 13.55 -7.23
CA GLU A 82 6.55 14.19 -7.42
C GLU A 82 7.22 13.68 -8.69
N PHE A 83 7.16 12.37 -8.93
CA PHE A 83 7.68 11.75 -10.15
C PHE A 83 6.95 12.26 -11.40
N LYS A 84 5.61 12.28 -11.38
CA LYS A 84 4.78 12.85 -12.46
C LYS A 84 5.10 14.32 -12.71
N LYS A 85 5.35 15.11 -11.66
CA LYS A 85 5.77 16.50 -11.78
C LYS A 85 7.13 16.62 -12.49
N LYS A 86 8.11 15.78 -12.13
CA LYS A 86 9.45 15.76 -12.75
C LYS A 86 9.39 15.40 -14.23
N ILE A 87 8.58 14.42 -14.63
CA ILE A 87 8.41 14.04 -16.06
C ILE A 87 7.84 15.18 -16.90
N LYS A 88 6.88 15.94 -16.36
CA LYS A 88 6.19 17.01 -17.10
C LYS A 88 7.03 18.27 -17.34
N VAL A 89 8.26 18.34 -16.83
CA VAL A 89 9.17 19.46 -17.07
C VAL A 89 9.82 19.29 -18.45
N THR A 90 9.33 20.02 -19.45
CA THR A 90 9.74 19.91 -20.87
C THR A 90 11.05 20.64 -21.22
N GLY A 91 11.94 20.83 -20.25
CA GLY A 91 13.18 21.60 -20.42
C GLY A 91 14.32 20.78 -21.02
N GLY A 92 14.16 20.18 -22.20
CA GLY A 92 15.23 19.63 -23.07
C GLY A 92 16.26 18.64 -22.48
N GLY A 93 16.15 18.26 -21.21
CA GLY A 93 17.10 17.43 -20.49
C GLY A 93 16.76 15.95 -20.54
N CYS A 94 17.72 15.11 -20.15
CA CYS A 94 17.51 13.67 -20.05
C CYS A 94 16.31 13.35 -19.14
N PRO A 95 15.49 12.34 -19.49
CA PRO A 95 14.36 11.91 -18.66
C PRO A 95 14.79 11.65 -17.22
N PRO A 96 13.99 12.05 -16.21
CA PRO A 96 14.30 11.77 -14.82
C PRO A 96 14.27 10.26 -14.57
N THR A 97 15.32 9.73 -13.95
CA THR A 97 15.36 8.34 -13.51
C THR A 97 14.22 8.07 -12.52
N PRO A 98 13.49 6.94 -12.64
CA PRO A 98 12.48 6.56 -11.68
C PRO A 98 13.05 6.53 -10.25
N PRO A 99 12.31 7.05 -9.24
CA PRO A 99 12.72 6.89 -7.85
C PRO A 99 12.80 5.38 -7.53
N LYS A 100 13.79 4.98 -6.75
CA LYS A 100 13.84 3.62 -6.19
C LYS A 100 12.89 3.58 -4.99
N PRO A 101 11.69 2.99 -5.09
CA PRO A 101 10.76 2.97 -3.98
C PRO A 101 11.35 2.13 -2.84
N THR A 102 11.13 2.57 -1.60
CA THR A 102 11.40 1.71 -0.44
C THR A 102 10.46 0.50 -0.45
N GLU A 103 10.85 -0.60 0.21
CA GLU A 103 10.02 -1.82 0.25
C GLU A 103 8.60 -1.55 0.75
N GLU A 104 8.44 -0.68 1.75
CA GLU A 104 7.13 -0.26 2.28
C GLU A 104 6.24 0.36 1.20
N ILE A 105 6.85 1.21 0.36
CA ILE A 105 6.17 1.98 -0.68
C ILE A 105 5.83 1.09 -1.85
N ALA A 106 6.75 0.21 -2.27
CA ALA A 106 6.49 -0.77 -3.31
C ALA A 106 5.32 -1.71 -2.92
N LEU A 107 5.34 -2.20 -1.67
CA LEU A 107 4.28 -3.07 -1.16
C LEU A 107 2.93 -2.32 -1.10
N ALA A 108 2.91 -1.10 -0.56
CA ALA A 108 1.70 -0.30 -0.50
C ALA A 108 1.17 0.10 -1.89
N ALA A 109 2.05 0.44 -2.83
CA ALA A 109 1.68 0.74 -4.21
C ALA A 109 1.01 -0.45 -4.90
N SER A 110 1.45 -1.69 -4.64
CA SER A 110 0.82 -2.89 -5.19
C SER A 110 -0.63 -3.09 -4.74
N MET A 111 -0.98 -2.62 -3.54
CA MET A 111 -2.36 -2.63 -3.01
C MET A 111 -3.20 -1.44 -3.50
N MET A 112 -2.53 -0.38 -3.99
CA MET A 112 -3.17 0.87 -4.41
C MET A 112 -3.28 1.02 -5.93
N THR A 113 -3.09 -0.05 -6.69
CA THR A 113 -3.07 -0.02 -8.16
C THR A 113 -4.28 0.70 -8.76
N VAL A 114 -5.48 0.43 -8.25
CA VAL A 114 -6.73 1.10 -8.68
C VAL A 114 -6.74 2.59 -8.32
N ASP A 115 -6.21 2.98 -7.16
CA ASP A 115 -6.15 4.37 -6.71
C ASP A 115 -5.14 5.20 -7.49
N LEU A 116 -4.03 4.60 -7.91
CA LEU A 116 -3.00 5.25 -8.73
C LEU A 116 -3.42 5.36 -10.20
N ALA A 117 -4.18 4.39 -10.71
CA ALA A 117 -4.69 4.37 -12.09
C ALA A 117 -5.83 5.39 -12.33
N MET A 118 -6.65 5.71 -11.34
CA MET A 118 -7.79 6.64 -11.51
C MET A 118 -7.43 8.14 -11.42
N GLY A 119 -6.15 8.49 -11.40
CA GLY A 119 -5.67 9.86 -11.58
C GLY A 119 -5.30 10.15 -13.03
N ASN A 120 -6.28 10.27 -13.93
CA ASN A 120 -6.19 10.70 -15.34
C ASN A 120 -4.92 10.29 -16.12
N ASN A 121 -5.14 9.34 -17.03
CA ASN A 121 -4.25 8.71 -18.03
C ASN A 121 -3.60 7.40 -17.58
N VAL A 122 -4.23 6.32 -18.04
CA VAL A 122 -3.65 5.08 -18.56
C VAL A 122 -2.13 5.01 -18.40
N PHE A 123 -1.70 4.39 -17.31
CA PHE A 123 -0.34 3.86 -17.24
C PHE A 123 -0.37 2.50 -17.92
N GLU A 124 0.37 2.38 -19.02
CA GLU A 124 0.75 1.09 -19.58
C GLU A 124 1.28 0.22 -18.44
N THR A 125 0.52 -0.83 -18.20
CA THR A 125 0.84 -2.07 -17.51
C THR A 125 2.35 -2.31 -17.36
N PHE A 126 2.89 -2.01 -16.18
CA PHE A 126 4.05 -2.72 -15.65
C PHE A 126 3.58 -4.07 -15.10
N THR A 127 2.97 -4.89 -15.97
CA THR A 127 2.84 -6.32 -15.73
C THR A 127 4.17 -6.92 -16.18
N LEU A 128 5.01 -7.27 -15.21
CA LEU A 128 6.09 -8.23 -15.43
C LEU A 128 5.42 -9.55 -15.79
N GLU A 129 5.25 -9.80 -17.09
CA GLU A 129 4.91 -11.12 -17.62
C GLU A 129 6.02 -12.09 -17.20
N PRO A 130 5.71 -13.22 -16.54
CA PRO A 130 6.66 -14.28 -16.33
C PRO A 130 6.86 -14.99 -17.68
N VAL A 131 8.07 -14.88 -18.24
CA VAL A 131 8.50 -15.59 -19.45
C VAL A 131 8.37 -17.10 -19.22
N HIS A 132 7.23 -17.68 -19.57
CA HIS A 132 7.10 -19.12 -19.73
C HIS A 132 7.39 -19.44 -21.20
N ASN A 133 8.64 -19.82 -21.44
CA ASN A 133 9.08 -20.41 -22.69
C ASN A 133 8.47 -21.82 -22.79
N ILE A 134 7.40 -21.99 -23.54
CA ILE A 134 6.92 -23.31 -23.96
C ILE A 134 7.53 -23.56 -25.33
N GLU A 135 8.64 -24.29 -25.37
CA GLU A 135 9.12 -24.88 -26.62
C GLU A 135 8.12 -25.93 -27.09
N HIS A 136 7.68 -25.74 -28.33
CA HIS A 136 6.87 -26.63 -29.13
C HIS A 136 7.49 -28.03 -29.20
N TYR A 137 6.69 -29.05 -28.84
CA TYR A 137 6.85 -30.39 -29.41
C TYR A 137 6.16 -30.42 -30.78
N LEU A 138 6.95 -30.53 -31.84
CA LEU A 138 6.62 -31.24 -33.08
C LEU A 138 7.87 -31.99 -33.54
#